data_AF-A0A7S0GXU3-F1
#
_entry.id   AF-A0A7S0GXU3-F1
#
_cell.length_a   1.000
_cell.length_b   1.000
_cell.length_c   1.000
_cell.angle_alpha   90.00
_cell.angle_beta   90.00
_cell.angle_gamma   90.00
#
_symmetry.space_group_name_H-M   'P 1'
#
loop_
_entity.id
_entity.type
_entity.pdbx_description
1 polymer ?
#
loop_
_entity_poly.entity_id
_entity_poly.type
_entity_poly.pdbx_seq_one_letter_code
_entity_poly.pdbx_strand_id
1 'polypeptide(L)'
;TLLDAVLTGAVPADAGFDSLDGVVALFSSRAVVFSGWTHYVCHDLLAGLFVAKDAQRRGVPHVLFAGLVLPLLLLAGPAGLAVYLVVARVFVATKRDQASGARLKTG
;
A
#
# COMPACT_ATOMS: atom_id res chain seq x y z
N THR A 1 -20.18 -12.11 24.05
CA THR A 1 -20.71 -13.06 23.04
C THR A 1 -19.59 -13.43 22.06
N LEU A 2 -19.80 -14.33 21.08
CA LEU A 2 -18.78 -14.66 20.04
C LEU A 2 -18.28 -13.42 19.28
N LEU A 3 -19.09 -12.36 19.22
CA LEU A 3 -18.73 -11.04 18.70
C LEU A 3 -17.75 -10.31 19.65
N ASP A 4 -17.94 -10.36 20.98
CA ASP A 4 -16.96 -9.82 21.92
C ASP A 4 -15.63 -10.59 21.88
N ALA A 5 -15.61 -11.91 21.71
CA ALA A 5 -14.32 -12.63 21.65
C ALA A 5 -13.52 -12.29 20.37
N VAL A 6 -14.22 -12.04 19.25
CA VAL A 6 -13.64 -11.55 17.99
C VAL A 6 -13.26 -10.07 18.08
N LEU A 7 -14.00 -9.26 18.84
CA LEU A 7 -13.76 -7.82 18.97
C LEU A 7 -12.83 -7.42 20.13
N THR A 8 -12.78 -8.18 21.23
CA THR A 8 -12.11 -7.79 22.50
C THR A 8 -10.97 -8.70 22.88
N GLY A 9 -10.87 -9.94 22.39
CA GLY A 9 -9.69 -10.78 22.59
C GLY A 9 -9.05 -10.69 23.97
N ALA A 10 -9.80 -10.66 25.08
CA ALA A 10 -9.33 -10.31 26.43
C ALA A 10 -8.10 -9.37 26.42
N VAL A 11 -8.29 -8.12 26.00
CA VAL A 11 -7.25 -7.10 26.08
C VAL A 11 -6.84 -6.95 27.55
N PRO A 12 -5.56 -7.13 27.91
CA PRO A 12 -5.06 -6.88 29.26
C PRO A 12 -5.47 -5.47 29.76
N ALA A 13 -5.69 -5.29 31.06
CA ALA A 13 -6.13 -3.99 31.58
C ALA A 13 -5.09 -2.87 31.36
N ASP A 14 -3.83 -3.26 31.20
CA ASP A 14 -2.66 -2.47 30.91
C ASP A 14 -2.35 -2.35 29.39
N ALA A 15 -3.14 -3.00 28.53
CA ALA A 15 -2.95 -2.93 27.09
C ALA A 15 -3.51 -1.63 26.48
N GLY A 16 -2.73 -1.02 25.61
CA GLY A 16 -3.01 0.32 25.07
C GLY A 16 -1.95 0.75 24.05
N PHE A 17 -2.19 1.88 23.38
CA PHE A 17 -1.24 2.48 22.41
C PHE A 17 -0.47 3.68 22.99
N ASP A 18 -0.67 3.98 24.27
CA ASP A 18 -0.08 5.09 25.02
C ASP A 18 1.31 4.78 25.58
N SER A 19 1.69 3.50 25.66
CA SER A 19 3.01 3.04 26.11
C SER A 19 3.50 1.83 25.30
N LEU A 20 4.82 1.61 25.25
CA LEU A 20 5.40 0.44 24.57
C LEU A 20 4.94 -0.87 25.23
N ASP A 21 4.91 -0.92 26.56
CA ASP A 21 4.48 -2.09 27.31
C ASP A 21 3.00 -2.41 27.02
N GLY A 22 2.15 -1.39 26.94
CA GLY A 22 0.74 -1.56 26.54
C GLY A 22 0.58 -2.12 25.13
N VAL A 23 1.45 -1.72 24.19
CA VAL A 23 1.44 -2.28 22.82
C VAL A 23 1.89 -3.75 22.85
N VAL A 24 2.94 -4.07 23.60
CA VAL A 24 3.38 -5.47 23.75
C VAL A 24 2.28 -6.34 24.36
N ALA A 25 1.55 -5.81 25.35
CA ALA A 25 0.40 -6.48 25.96
C ALA A 25 -0.73 -6.71 24.94
N LEU A 26 -1.04 -5.75 24.06
CA LEU A 26 -2.01 -5.92 22.96
C LEU A 26 -1.61 -7.06 22.02
N PHE A 27 -0.34 -7.13 21.63
CA PHE A 27 0.19 -8.16 20.72
C PHE A 27 0.31 -9.55 21.36
N SER A 28 0.06 -9.67 22.67
CA SER A 28 -0.05 -10.96 23.36
C SER A 28 -1.40 -11.66 23.08
N SER A 29 -2.41 -10.91 22.64
CA SER A 29 -3.73 -11.46 22.28
C SER A 29 -3.79 -11.90 20.81
N ARG A 30 -4.07 -13.18 20.58
CA ARG A 30 -4.22 -13.74 19.22
C ARG A 30 -5.32 -13.05 18.40
N ALA A 31 -6.42 -12.65 19.03
CA ALA A 31 -7.52 -11.96 18.35
C ALA A 31 -7.14 -10.53 17.93
N VAL A 32 -6.39 -9.83 18.77
CA VAL A 32 -5.84 -8.50 18.44
C VAL A 32 -4.82 -8.60 17.31
N VAL A 33 -3.88 -9.56 17.40
CA VAL A 33 -2.90 -9.82 16.33
C VAL A 33 -3.60 -10.19 15.01
N PHE A 34 -4.63 -11.03 15.04
CA PHE A 34 -5.40 -11.39 13.85
C PHE A 34 -6.11 -10.18 13.22
N SER A 35 -6.70 -9.32 14.06
CA SER A 35 -7.35 -8.09 13.62
C SER A 35 -6.34 -7.11 13.01
N GLY A 36 -5.17 -6.96 13.64
CA GLY A 36 -4.06 -6.16 13.10
C GLY A 36 -3.53 -6.71 11.77
N TRP A 37 -3.37 -8.04 11.66
CA TRP A 37 -2.95 -8.68 10.42
C TRP A 37 -3.96 -8.48 9.29
N THR A 38 -5.26 -8.66 9.59
CA THR A 38 -6.33 -8.43 8.62
C THR A 38 -6.36 -6.96 8.19
N HIS A 39 -6.17 -6.02 9.11
CA HIS A 39 -6.07 -4.60 8.80
C HIS A 39 -4.92 -4.31 7.82
N TYR A 40 -3.74 -4.90 8.02
CA TYR A 40 -2.63 -4.76 7.07
C TYR A 40 -2.96 -5.32 5.68
N VAL A 41 -3.53 -6.52 5.59
CA VAL A 41 -3.94 -7.11 4.30
C VAL A 41 -4.96 -6.23 3.58
N CYS A 42 -5.98 -5.73 4.29
CA CYS A 42 -6.98 -4.82 3.71
C CYS A 42 -6.35 -3.51 3.24
N HIS A 43 -5.46 -2.93 4.02
CA HIS A 43 -4.72 -1.72 3.65
C HIS A 43 -3.88 -1.94 2.38
N ASP A 44 -3.15 -3.05 2.28
CA ASP A 44 -2.30 -3.37 1.13
C ASP A 44 -3.12 -3.57 -0.16
N LEU A 45 -4.30 -4.20 -0.06
CA LEU A 45 -5.22 -4.34 -1.18
C LEU A 45 -5.79 -2.99 -1.63
N LEU A 46 -6.13 -2.09 -0.70
CA LEU A 46 -6.61 -0.74 -1.02
C LEU A 46 -5.51 0.10 -1.68
N ALA A 47 -4.29 0.06 -1.14
CA ALA A 47 -3.13 0.73 -1.72
C ALA A 47 -2.82 0.18 -3.12
N GLY A 48 -2.79 -1.16 -3.28
CA GLY A 48 -2.60 -1.83 -4.55
C GLY A 48 -3.65 -1.42 -5.59
N LEU A 49 -4.92 -1.36 -5.21
CA LEU A 49 -6.01 -0.91 -6.07
C LEU A 49 -5.82 0.55 -6.51
N PHE A 50 -5.47 1.44 -5.56
CA PHE A 50 -5.23 2.85 -5.87
C PHE A 50 -4.09 3.01 -6.88
N VAL A 51 -2.95 2.38 -6.63
CA VAL A 51 -1.76 2.46 -7.49
C VAL A 51 -2.02 1.82 -8.86
N ALA A 52 -2.74 0.69 -8.91
CA ALA A 52 -3.12 0.05 -10.17
C ALA A 52 -3.95 0.98 -11.06
N LYS A 53 -4.94 1.67 -10.49
CA LYS A 53 -5.79 2.62 -11.22
C LYS A 53 -5.01 3.85 -11.67
N ASP A 54 -4.10 4.37 -10.84
CA ASP A 54 -3.22 5.48 -11.22
C ASP A 54 -2.23 5.08 -12.32
N ALA A 55 -1.68 3.86 -12.27
CA ALA A 55 -0.76 3.31 -13.26
C ALA A 55 -1.43 3.23 -14.64
N GLN A 56 -2.66 2.74 -14.70
CA GLN A 56 -3.47 2.70 -15.92
C GLN A 56 -3.71 4.10 -16.49
N ARG A 57 -4.09 5.08 -15.66
CA ARG A 57 -4.31 6.47 -16.09
C ARG A 57 -3.05 7.11 -16.69
N ARG A 58 -1.88 6.81 -16.13
CA ARG A 58 -0.60 7.35 -16.59
C ARG A 58 -0.03 6.58 -17.79
N GLY A 59 -0.56 5.40 -18.09
CA GLY A 59 -0.09 4.53 -19.17
C GLY A 59 1.20 3.78 -18.81
N VAL A 60 1.39 3.45 -17.53
CA VAL A 60 2.47 2.58 -17.09
C VAL A 60 2.17 1.15 -17.59
N PRO A 61 3.14 0.44 -18.20
CA PRO A 61 2.93 -0.92 -18.70
C PRO A 61 2.46 -1.88 -17.60
N HIS A 62 1.41 -2.66 -17.90
CA HIS A 62 0.81 -3.56 -16.92
C HIS A 62 1.80 -4.60 -16.37
N VAL A 63 2.72 -5.09 -17.21
CA VAL A 63 3.75 -6.05 -16.82
C VAL A 63 4.75 -5.46 -15.81
N LEU A 64 5.15 -4.21 -15.99
CA LEU A 64 6.04 -3.51 -15.06
C LEU A 64 5.36 -3.28 -13.71
N PHE A 65 4.08 -2.88 -13.74
CA PHE A 65 3.30 -2.70 -12.53
C PHE A 65 3.11 -4.03 -11.77
N ALA A 66 2.65 -5.08 -12.45
CA ALA A 66 2.37 -6.38 -11.84
C ALA A 66 3.63 -7.11 -11.36
N GLY A 67 4.73 -7.05 -12.13
CA GLY A 67 5.96 -7.79 -11.83
C GLY A 67 6.90 -7.10 -10.84
N LEU A 68 6.93 -5.77 -10.80
CA LEU A 68 7.86 -5.01 -9.96
C LEU A 68 7.14 -4.23 -8.86
N VAL A 69 6.14 -3.42 -9.21
CA VAL A 69 5.54 -2.47 -8.26
C VAL A 69 4.66 -3.19 -7.25
N LEU A 70 3.81 -4.12 -7.69
CA LEU A 70 2.83 -4.78 -6.83
C LEU A 70 3.47 -5.62 -5.71
N PRO A 71 4.50 -6.46 -5.94
CA PRO A 71 5.17 -7.19 -4.87
C PRO A 71 5.89 -6.27 -3.89
N LEU A 72 6.54 -5.21 -4.38
CA LEU A 72 7.20 -4.22 -3.51
C LEU A 72 6.20 -3.44 -2.66
N LEU A 73 5.00 -3.15 -3.18
CA LEU A 73 3.95 -2.47 -2.42
C LEU A 73 3.36 -3.38 -1.33
N LEU A 74 3.19 -4.67 -1.61
CA LEU A 74 2.67 -5.65 -0.64
C LEU A 74 3.68 -6.04 0.43
N LEU A 75 4.98 -6.09 0.10
CA LEU A 75 6.01 -6.62 0.99
C LEU A 75 6.90 -5.55 1.62
N ALA A 76 7.10 -4.42 0.94
CA ALA A 76 7.93 -3.32 1.40
C ALA A 76 7.11 -2.04 1.68
N GLY A 77 5.78 -2.16 1.71
CA GLY A 77 4.83 -1.12 2.10
C GLY A 77 5.17 0.27 1.52
N PRO A 78 5.61 1.24 2.35
CA PRO A 78 5.94 2.60 1.89
C PRO A 78 7.02 2.66 0.80
N ALA A 79 8.00 1.74 0.82
CA ALA A 79 9.07 1.71 -0.18
C ALA A 79 8.52 1.33 -1.57
N GLY A 80 7.52 0.43 -1.64
CA GLY A 80 6.84 0.11 -2.88
C GLY A 80 6.08 1.30 -3.47
N LEU A 81 5.48 2.13 -2.61
CA LEU A 81 4.85 3.38 -3.03
C LEU A 81 5.89 4.37 -3.58
N ALA A 82 7.04 4.52 -2.92
CA ALA A 82 8.12 5.39 -3.38
C ALA A 82 8.64 4.95 -4.77
N VAL A 83 8.87 3.65 -4.98
CA VAL A 83 9.28 3.10 -6.27
C VAL A 83 8.22 3.38 -7.34
N TYR A 84 6.94 3.18 -7.02
CA TYR A 84 5.85 3.52 -7.94
C TYR A 84 5.87 4.99 -8.36
N LEU A 85 6.01 5.91 -7.40
CA LEU A 85 6.00 7.35 -7.68
C LEU A 85 7.15 7.74 -8.62
N VAL A 86 8.32 7.15 -8.45
CA VAL A 86 9.47 7.35 -9.35
C VAL A 86 9.14 6.84 -10.76
N VAL A 87 8.65 5.60 -10.88
CA VAL A 87 8.25 5.01 -12.16
C VAL A 87 7.19 5.88 -12.86
N ALA A 88 6.12 6.22 -12.15
CA ALA A 88 5.03 7.06 -12.66
C ALA A 88 5.53 8.43 -13.15
N ARG A 89 6.49 9.04 -12.45
CA ARG A 89 7.08 10.33 -12.86
C ARG A 89 7.89 10.22 -14.14
N VAL A 90 8.68 9.16 -14.30
CA VAL A 90 9.47 8.91 -15.52
C VAL A 90 8.54 8.75 -16.73
N PHE A 91 7.50 7.92 -16.63
CA PHE A 91 6.58 7.69 -17.75
C PHE A 91 5.78 8.94 -18.16
N VAL A 92 5.42 9.80 -17.21
CA VAL A 92 4.79 11.10 -17.52
C VAL A 92 5.76 12.03 -18.25
N ALA A 93 7.03 12.09 -17.82
CA ALA A 93 8.05 12.90 -18.49
C ALA A 93 8.28 12.45 -19.94
N THR A 94 8.40 11.13 -20.17
CA THR A 94 8.60 10.57 -21.52
C THR A 94 7.46 10.92 -22.47
N LYS A 95 6.20 10.84 -22.02
CA LYS A 95 5.03 11.24 -22.84
C LYS A 95 5.08 12.72 -23.23
N ARG A 96 5.51 13.60 -22.33
CA ARG A 96 5.61 15.05 -22.60
C ARG A 96 6.66 15.37 -23.66
N ASP A 97 7.80 14.70 -23.60
CA ASP A 97 8.90 14.90 -24.55
C ASP A 97 8.52 14.41 -25.96
N GLN A 98 7.83 13.26 -26.05
CA GLN A 98 7.30 12.75 -27.32
C GLN A 98 6.27 13.71 -27.95
N ALA A 99 5.35 14.27 -27.15
CA ALA A 99 4.35 15.23 -27.62
C ALA A 99 4.98 16.55 -28.11
N SER A 100 6.03 17.02 -27.44
CA SER A 100 6.75 18.24 -27.81
C SER A 100 7.55 18.07 -29.10
N GLY A 101 8.23 16.94 -29.26
CA GLY A 101 8.98 16.60 -30.48
C GLY A 101 8.09 16.38 -31.72
N ALA A 102 6.87 15.86 -31.53
CA ALA A 102 5.90 15.71 -32.62
C ALA A 102 5.43 17.08 -33.16
N ARG A 103 5.20 18.06 -32.26
CA ARG A 103 4.73 19.41 -32.63
C ARG A 103 5.74 20.21 -33.45
N LEU A 104 7.03 19.99 -33.25
CA LEU A 104 8.11 20.66 -33.98
C LEU A 104 8.29 20.14 -35.43
N LYS A 105 7.78 18.95 -35.75
CA LYS A 105 7.88 18.36 -37.10
C LYS A 105 6.74 18.76 -38.04
N THR A 106 5.71 19.44 -37.53
CA THR A 106 4.46 19.75 -38.27
C THR A 106 4.31 21.23 -38.65
N GLY A 107 5.31 22.08 -38.37
CA GLY A 107 5.35 23.48 -38.77
C GLY A 107 6.63 23.79 -39.53
#